data_AF-A0A2V8JN43-F1
#
_entry.id   AF-A0A2V8JN43-F1
#
_cell.length_a   1.000
_cell.length_b   1.000
_cell.length_c   1.000
_cell.angle_alpha   90.00
_cell.angle_beta   90.00
_cell.angle_gamma   90.00
#
_symmetry.space_group_name_H-M   'P 1'
#
loop_
_entity.id
_entity.type
_entity.pdbx_description
1 polymer ?
#
loop_
_entity_poly.entity_id
_entity_poly.type
_entity_poly.pdbx_seq_one_letter_code
_entity_poly.pdbx_strand_id
1 'polypeptide(L)'
;MPNSWKLTPPWTVLAILFATAVLLTLVLPASRRGVAEAQSPQCLASGVVVNGDTTGLDVRPCTVPTTGIELNVADTSLDPEHEPPPGNKSSLYWGYSAQFVASPLSARLAVPGDPLVATCVPSGPHIPLASNGRGVAFDPLDGKLWISRLTGFTGDQRITKISPPNVTPGTCPEITSLLVHYPGGVPPQQPDFGALDTDISKHIWAAGYIPVSINGTLRNYFYLVNRNNGLIIHSCYLNTVTTAPGNDSLTYARLSGLPGSGQYLITDNGTLSSTDPLLVIDKAQCHNGRQVTPVFSFPNPGASPGAHAGTGVTGIDFEWLGLLNTDGLFARLFNNGNQPFTTATFLGPTAPPGTGFEDIALCGYRAKFGGDEHDGTLGAEWNDACPFR
;
A
#
# COMPACT_ATOMS: atom_id res chain seq x y z
N MET A 1 37.00 -3.00 -56.65
CA MET A 1 36.75 -3.24 -58.09
C MET A 1 38.10 -3.43 -58.76
N PRO A 2 38.35 -4.43 -59.63
CA PRO A 2 37.46 -5.00 -60.67
C PRO A 2 36.97 -6.45 -60.36
N ASN A 3 35.71 -6.82 -60.63
CA ASN A 3 35.13 -7.48 -61.83
C ASN A 3 35.84 -8.81 -62.22
N SER A 4 35.22 -9.98 -62.46
CA SER A 4 33.83 -10.33 -62.82
C SER A 4 33.61 -11.87 -62.91
N TRP A 5 32.48 -12.36 -62.35
CA TRP A 5 31.47 -13.32 -62.89
C TRP A 5 31.75 -14.79 -63.31
N LYS A 6 30.69 -15.61 -63.03
CA LYS A 6 30.19 -16.89 -63.64
C LYS A 6 30.54 -18.19 -62.89
N LEU A 7 29.70 -19.23 -62.78
CA LEU A 7 28.31 -19.59 -63.13
C LEU A 7 28.00 -20.91 -62.39
N THR A 8 26.74 -21.14 -61.96
CA THR A 8 26.18 -22.40 -61.42
C THR A 8 25.65 -23.32 -62.56
N PRO A 9 24.87 -24.40 -62.28
CA PRO A 9 25.18 -25.79 -61.86
C PRO A 9 24.82 -26.81 -63.00
N PRO A 10 24.66 -28.14 -62.77
CA PRO A 10 23.29 -28.68 -62.69
C PRO A 10 23.09 -29.99 -61.87
N TRP A 11 21.82 -30.44 -61.86
CA TRP A 11 21.14 -31.46 -61.05
C TRP A 11 21.01 -32.83 -61.74
N THR A 12 20.80 -33.92 -60.97
CA THR A 12 19.97 -35.15 -61.25
C THR A 12 20.07 -36.06 -60.00
N VAL A 13 19.06 -36.50 -59.22
CA VAL A 13 17.67 -37.01 -59.35
C VAL A 13 17.54 -38.47 -59.87
N LEU A 14 16.78 -39.28 -59.09
CA LEU A 14 16.05 -40.55 -59.35
C LEU A 14 16.73 -41.87 -58.89
N ALA A 15 16.37 -42.48 -57.74
CA ALA A 15 15.21 -43.38 -57.39
C ALA A 15 15.32 -44.81 -58.00
N ILE A 16 15.14 -45.93 -57.27
CA ILE A 16 13.85 -46.58 -56.94
C ILE A 16 14.05 -47.83 -56.01
N LEU A 17 13.12 -47.98 -55.04
CA LEU A 17 12.54 -49.13 -54.30
C LEU A 17 13.20 -50.53 -54.22
N PHE A 18 13.16 -51.15 -53.01
CA PHE A 18 12.34 -52.34 -52.72
C PHE A 18 12.08 -52.53 -51.20
N ALA A 19 10.90 -53.04 -50.88
CA ALA A 19 10.22 -53.11 -49.57
C ALA A 19 10.66 -54.27 -48.66
N THR A 20 10.45 -54.16 -47.33
CA THR A 20 9.59 -55.07 -46.52
C THR A 20 9.53 -54.70 -45.02
N ALA A 21 8.30 -54.65 -44.50
CA ALA A 21 7.83 -54.95 -43.13
C ALA A 21 8.46 -54.24 -41.91
N VAL A 22 7.77 -53.20 -41.40
CA VAL A 22 7.81 -52.84 -39.97
C VAL A 22 6.38 -52.77 -39.44
N LEU A 23 6.17 -53.54 -38.38
CA LEU A 23 4.95 -53.71 -37.62
C LEU A 23 4.48 -52.38 -37.01
N LEU A 24 3.19 -52.14 -37.12
CA LEU A 24 2.47 -50.94 -36.71
C LEU A 24 2.32 -50.88 -35.17
N THR A 25 3.02 -49.94 -34.52
CA THR A 25 2.62 -49.42 -33.19
C THR A 25 2.43 -47.90 -33.29
N LEU A 26 1.18 -47.50 -33.57
CA LEU A 26 0.70 -46.15 -33.39
C LEU A 26 0.66 -45.83 -31.89
N VAL A 27 1.60 -45.01 -31.42
CA VAL A 27 1.42 -44.27 -30.15
C VAL A 27 0.57 -43.04 -30.49
N LEU A 28 -0.74 -43.17 -30.30
CA LEU A 28 -1.62 -42.01 -30.20
C LEU A 28 -1.22 -41.22 -28.94
N PRO A 29 -1.06 -39.89 -28.98
CA PRO A 29 -1.13 -39.11 -27.76
C PRO A 29 -2.58 -39.24 -27.25
N ALA A 30 -2.75 -39.94 -26.13
CA ALA A 30 -4.02 -39.97 -25.43
C ALA A 30 -4.41 -38.52 -25.11
N SER A 31 -5.44 -38.03 -25.79
CA SER A 31 -6.19 -36.86 -25.36
C SER A 31 -6.70 -37.16 -23.96
N ARG A 32 -6.03 -36.60 -22.94
CA ARG A 32 -6.66 -36.42 -21.64
C ARG A 32 -7.80 -35.43 -21.87
N ARG A 33 -9.01 -35.95 -22.12
CA ARG A 33 -10.24 -35.25 -21.77
C ARG A 33 -10.11 -34.94 -20.28
N GLY A 34 -9.78 -33.69 -19.96
CA GLY A 34 -10.04 -33.17 -18.64
C GLY A 34 -11.53 -33.36 -18.40
N VAL A 35 -11.87 -34.25 -17.48
CA VAL A 35 -13.19 -34.21 -16.85
C VAL A 35 -13.31 -32.78 -16.32
N ALA A 36 -14.30 -32.02 -16.80
CA ALA A 36 -14.66 -30.77 -16.15
C ALA A 36 -14.98 -31.14 -14.71
N GLU A 37 -14.07 -30.84 -13.80
CA GLU A 37 -14.29 -30.99 -12.38
C GLU A 37 -15.46 -30.06 -12.06
N ALA A 38 -16.61 -30.65 -11.76
CA ALA A 38 -17.78 -29.91 -11.33
C ALA A 38 -17.32 -29.06 -10.14
N GLN A 39 -17.31 -27.73 -10.32
CA GLN A 39 -16.91 -26.82 -9.27
C GLN A 39 -17.74 -27.13 -8.03
N SER A 40 -17.05 -27.47 -6.95
CA SER A 40 -17.71 -27.72 -5.67
C SER A 40 -18.49 -26.48 -5.26
N PRO A 41 -19.70 -26.64 -4.68
CA PRO A 41 -20.50 -25.53 -4.17
C PRO A 41 -19.64 -24.53 -3.38
N GLN A 42 -19.60 -23.26 -3.77
CA GLN A 42 -18.86 -22.23 -3.04
C GLN A 42 -19.82 -21.40 -2.17
N CYS A 43 -19.49 -21.27 -0.89
CA CYS A 43 -20.20 -20.40 0.04
C CYS A 43 -19.70 -18.96 -0.11
N LEU A 44 -20.61 -18.03 -0.40
CA LEU A 44 -20.33 -16.61 -0.41
C LEU A 44 -20.35 -16.05 1.03
N ALA A 45 -19.65 -14.93 1.26
CA ALA A 45 -19.65 -14.22 2.55
C ALA A 45 -21.05 -13.67 2.95
N SER A 46 -22.01 -13.67 2.02
CA SER A 46 -23.43 -13.38 2.26
C SER A 46 -24.22 -14.55 2.88
N GLY A 47 -23.61 -15.73 3.05
CA GLY A 47 -24.25 -16.93 3.60
C GLY A 47 -25.01 -17.79 2.59
N VAL A 48 -24.81 -17.54 1.28
CA VAL A 48 -25.51 -18.23 0.17
C VAL A 48 -24.54 -19.12 -0.61
N VAL A 49 -25.00 -20.32 -0.98
CA VAL A 49 -24.30 -21.25 -1.88
C VAL A 49 -24.62 -20.94 -3.34
N VAL A 50 -23.62 -20.93 -4.21
CA VAL A 50 -23.83 -20.94 -5.67
C VAL A 50 -23.26 -22.23 -6.25
N ASN A 51 -24.13 -23.03 -6.89
CA ASN A 51 -23.72 -24.19 -7.69
C ASN A 51 -23.63 -23.75 -9.15
N GLY A 52 -22.53 -24.09 -9.82
CA GLY A 52 -22.29 -23.80 -11.24
C GLY A 52 -23.13 -24.64 -12.20
N ASP A 53 -24.41 -24.85 -11.90
CA ASP A 53 -25.38 -25.54 -12.77
C ASP A 53 -26.35 -24.49 -13.35
N THR A 54 -26.47 -24.48 -14.68
CA THR A 54 -27.36 -23.61 -15.46
C THR A 54 -28.86 -23.87 -15.31
N THR A 55 -29.32 -24.73 -14.40
CA THR A 55 -30.73 -25.15 -14.31
C THR A 55 -31.58 -24.50 -13.21
N GLY A 56 -31.04 -23.57 -12.42
CA GLY A 56 -31.85 -22.68 -11.59
C GLY A 56 -31.49 -22.67 -10.11
N LEU A 57 -31.65 -21.49 -9.49
CA LEU A 57 -31.31 -21.16 -8.12
C LEU A 57 -31.99 -22.07 -7.09
N ASP A 58 -31.23 -22.98 -6.48
CA ASP A 58 -31.61 -23.61 -5.21
C ASP A 58 -30.78 -22.96 -4.09
N VAL A 59 -31.41 -22.05 -3.34
CA VAL A 59 -30.77 -21.27 -2.26
C VAL A 59 -30.82 -22.09 -0.97
N ARG A 60 -29.68 -22.58 -0.50
CA ARG A 60 -29.55 -23.26 0.80
C ARG A 60 -28.50 -22.57 1.69
N PRO A 61 -28.72 -22.51 3.03
CA PRO A 61 -27.75 -21.98 3.98
C PRO A 61 -26.55 -22.93 4.19
N CYS A 62 -25.35 -22.37 4.27
CA CYS A 62 -24.09 -23.11 4.44
C CYS A 62 -23.95 -23.74 5.84
N THR A 63 -23.58 -25.01 5.91
CA THR A 63 -23.38 -25.77 7.17
C THR A 63 -21.93 -26.10 7.50
N VAL A 64 -20.94 -25.64 6.71
CA VAL A 64 -19.51 -25.95 6.96
C VAL A 64 -18.63 -24.69 6.84
N PRO A 65 -17.74 -24.41 7.82
CA PRO A 65 -16.77 -23.32 7.73
C PRO A 65 -15.73 -23.65 6.66
N THR A 66 -15.51 -22.76 5.69
CA THR A 66 -14.54 -22.96 4.60
C THR A 66 -13.19 -22.33 4.93
N THR A 67 -12.15 -23.17 4.95
CA THR A 67 -10.74 -22.78 4.90
C THR A 67 -10.40 -22.20 3.53
N GLY A 68 -10.02 -20.92 3.49
CA GLY A 68 -9.50 -20.28 2.28
C GLY A 68 -8.10 -20.78 1.93
N ILE A 69 -7.83 -20.92 0.64
CA ILE A 69 -6.53 -21.34 0.09
C ILE A 69 -5.49 -20.24 0.39
N GLU A 70 -4.52 -20.51 1.26
CA GLU A 70 -3.29 -19.73 1.35
C GLU A 70 -2.55 -19.82 0.01
N LEU A 71 -2.45 -18.71 -0.72
CA LEU A 71 -1.51 -18.59 -1.82
C LEU A 71 -0.12 -18.41 -1.22
N ASN A 72 0.68 -19.48 -1.20
CA ASN A 72 2.11 -19.41 -0.92
C ASN A 72 2.81 -18.65 -2.06
N VAL A 73 2.84 -17.32 -1.95
CA VAL A 73 3.81 -16.49 -2.66
C VAL A 73 5.08 -16.56 -1.81
N ALA A 74 6.13 -17.18 -2.35
CA ALA A 74 7.42 -17.24 -1.65
C ALA A 74 7.98 -15.82 -1.50
N ASP A 75 7.93 -15.29 -0.27
CA ASP A 75 8.65 -14.08 0.13
C ASP A 75 10.15 -14.37 -0.02
N THR A 76 10.75 -13.88 -1.10
CA THR A 76 12.21 -13.85 -1.19
C THR A 76 12.64 -12.67 -0.33
N SER A 77 12.97 -12.94 0.93
CA SER A 77 13.63 -11.98 1.81
C SER A 77 14.92 -11.51 1.15
N LEU A 78 14.90 -10.28 0.64
CA LEU A 78 16.09 -9.52 0.34
C LEU A 78 16.18 -8.46 1.43
N ASP A 79 16.70 -8.82 2.60
CA ASP A 79 17.10 -7.80 3.58
C ASP A 79 18.34 -7.08 3.00
N PRO A 80 18.25 -5.79 2.62
CA PRO A 80 19.42 -5.06 2.19
C PRO A 80 20.26 -4.71 3.41
N GLU A 81 21.57 -4.78 3.20
CA GLU A 81 22.66 -4.41 4.08
C GLU A 81 22.62 -2.95 4.60
N HIS A 82 23.34 -2.71 5.70
CA HIS A 82 23.24 -1.54 6.57
C HIS A 82 23.94 -0.31 5.97
N GLU A 83 23.21 0.77 5.71
CA GLU A 83 23.81 2.08 5.45
C GLU A 83 23.52 3.03 6.62
N PRO A 84 24.49 3.87 7.03
CA PRO A 84 24.32 4.80 8.13
C PRO A 84 23.21 5.82 7.83
N PRO A 85 22.52 6.37 8.86
CA PRO A 85 21.54 7.42 8.65
C PRO A 85 22.20 8.60 7.91
N PRO A 86 21.53 9.22 6.91
CA PRO A 86 22.07 10.37 6.23
C PRO A 86 22.43 11.47 7.23
N GLY A 87 23.73 11.70 7.44
CA GLY A 87 24.21 12.77 8.31
C GLY A 87 23.74 14.13 7.79
N ASN A 88 23.10 14.93 8.65
CA ASN A 88 22.76 16.35 8.47
C ASN A 88 22.11 16.76 7.13
N LYS A 89 21.47 15.84 6.40
CA LYS A 89 20.76 16.14 5.14
C LYS A 89 19.25 16.10 5.40
N SER A 90 18.59 17.19 5.02
CA SER A 90 17.13 17.33 5.07
C SER A 90 16.43 16.18 4.35
N SER A 91 15.49 15.52 5.02
CA SER A 91 14.67 14.47 4.40
C SER A 91 13.49 15.09 3.68
N LEU A 92 13.26 14.64 2.45
CA LEU A 92 12.07 15.03 1.71
C LEU A 92 10.88 14.23 2.20
N TYR A 93 9.73 14.90 2.32
CA TYR A 93 8.45 14.25 2.50
C TYR A 93 7.38 14.92 1.64
N TRP A 94 6.29 14.22 1.41
CA TRP A 94 5.11 14.71 0.74
C TRP A 94 3.96 14.73 1.70
N GLY A 95 3.15 15.78 1.62
CA GLY A 95 1.88 15.85 2.34
C GLY A 95 0.74 16.14 1.38
N TYR A 96 -0.38 15.45 1.57
CA TYR A 96 -1.56 15.62 0.73
C TYR A 96 -2.67 16.36 1.48
N SER A 97 -3.00 17.55 1.00
CA SER A 97 -3.99 18.41 1.66
C SER A 97 -5.41 17.93 1.42
N ALA A 98 -6.26 18.04 2.45
CA ALA A 98 -7.69 17.81 2.32
C ALA A 98 -8.46 19.03 1.80
N GLN A 99 -8.63 19.15 0.48
CA GLN A 99 -9.47 20.20 -0.11
C GLN A 99 -10.43 19.63 -1.16
N PHE A 100 -11.73 19.91 -1.05
CA PHE A 100 -12.72 19.34 -1.98
C PHE A 100 -12.62 19.83 -3.43
N VAL A 101 -11.73 20.78 -3.72
CA VAL A 101 -11.45 21.27 -5.07
C VAL A 101 -9.95 21.44 -5.20
N ALA A 102 -9.35 20.76 -6.19
CA ALA A 102 -7.93 20.91 -6.52
C ALA A 102 -6.98 20.71 -5.32
N SER A 103 -7.19 19.66 -4.52
CA SER A 103 -6.32 19.28 -3.40
C SER A 103 -4.84 19.31 -3.78
N PRO A 104 -4.03 20.21 -3.20
CA PRO A 104 -2.61 20.28 -3.51
C PRO A 104 -1.84 19.16 -2.79
N LEU A 105 -0.83 18.67 -3.48
CA LEU A 105 0.21 17.81 -2.92
C LEU A 105 1.50 18.62 -2.83
N SER A 106 2.14 18.61 -1.68
CA SER A 106 3.34 19.43 -1.41
C SER A 106 4.52 18.57 -1.04
N ALA A 107 5.65 18.78 -1.72
CA ALA A 107 6.96 18.25 -1.36
C ALA A 107 7.65 19.26 -0.44
N ARG A 108 8.15 18.80 0.70
CA ARG A 108 8.71 19.62 1.78
C ARG A 108 9.91 18.95 2.43
N LEU A 109 10.72 19.72 3.14
CA LEU A 109 11.85 19.19 3.91
C LEU A 109 11.47 19.03 5.38
N ALA A 110 11.70 17.85 5.94
CA ALA A 110 11.49 17.54 7.35
C ALA A 110 12.59 18.14 8.25
N VAL A 111 12.67 19.46 8.26
CA VAL A 111 13.60 20.26 9.08
C VAL A 111 12.85 21.43 9.73
N PRO A 112 13.39 22.06 10.79
CA PRO A 112 12.77 23.25 11.37
C PRO A 112 12.48 24.34 10.33
N GLY A 113 11.28 24.90 10.38
CA GLY A 113 10.71 25.80 9.39
C GLY A 113 9.83 25.12 8.34
N ASP A 114 9.93 23.79 8.18
CA ASP A 114 9.19 22.97 7.21
C ASP A 114 9.13 23.62 5.80
N PRO A 115 10.29 23.85 5.15
CA PRO A 115 10.33 24.62 3.92
C PRO A 115 9.69 23.86 2.75
N LEU A 116 8.85 24.55 1.99
CA LEU A 116 8.25 24.07 0.75
C LEU A 116 9.31 23.92 -0.35
N VAL A 117 9.39 22.74 -0.95
CA VAL A 117 10.24 22.46 -2.11
C VAL A 117 9.45 22.64 -3.40
N ALA A 118 8.33 21.93 -3.53
CA ALA A 118 7.48 21.99 -4.71
C ALA A 118 6.02 21.71 -4.35
N THR A 119 5.07 22.22 -5.13
CA THR A 119 3.66 21.90 -4.96
C THR A 119 2.96 21.76 -6.30
N CYS A 120 2.05 20.80 -6.38
CA CYS A 120 1.26 20.53 -7.57
C CYS A 120 -0.17 20.13 -7.19
N VAL A 121 -1.06 20.14 -8.17
CA VAL A 121 -2.38 19.49 -8.04
C VAL A 121 -2.36 18.19 -8.85
N PRO A 122 -2.67 17.03 -8.24
CA PRO A 122 -2.86 15.79 -8.99
C PRO A 122 -3.94 15.94 -10.07
N SER A 123 -3.68 15.43 -11.26
CA SER A 123 -4.66 15.45 -12.36
C SER A 123 -4.52 14.24 -13.27
N GLY A 124 -5.61 13.80 -13.88
CA GLY A 124 -5.60 12.67 -14.79
C GLY A 124 -7.00 12.15 -15.09
N PRO A 125 -7.11 11.16 -15.99
CA PRO A 125 -8.40 10.60 -16.40
C PRO A 125 -9.22 10.04 -15.23
N HIS A 126 -8.55 9.52 -14.21
CA HIS A 126 -9.20 8.96 -13.04
C HIS A 126 -9.16 9.91 -11.85
N ILE A 127 -8.80 11.19 -12.00
CA ILE A 127 -8.70 12.18 -10.92
C ILE A 127 -9.76 13.28 -11.13
N PRO A 128 -10.93 13.21 -10.47
CA PRO A 128 -11.93 14.26 -10.57
C PRO A 128 -11.42 15.58 -9.99
N LEU A 129 -11.77 16.70 -10.62
CA LEU A 129 -11.39 18.04 -10.15
C LEU A 129 -11.96 18.33 -8.74
N ALA A 130 -13.19 17.86 -8.49
CA ALA A 130 -13.86 17.94 -7.20
C ALA A 130 -13.57 16.69 -6.37
N SER A 131 -12.31 16.51 -5.98
CA SER A 131 -11.87 15.42 -5.11
C SER A 131 -11.06 15.94 -3.95
N ASN A 132 -11.15 15.24 -2.83
CA ASN A 132 -10.49 15.59 -1.57
C ASN A 132 -9.31 14.65 -1.32
N GLY A 133 -8.10 15.20 -1.24
CA GLY A 133 -6.88 14.46 -1.03
C GLY A 133 -6.86 13.75 0.31
N ARG A 134 -6.45 12.49 0.31
CA ARG A 134 -6.33 11.66 1.51
C ARG A 134 -4.95 11.04 1.55
N GLY A 135 -4.88 9.73 1.35
CA GLY A 135 -3.66 9.00 1.56
C GLY A 135 -2.60 9.32 0.53
N VAL A 136 -1.34 9.24 0.94
CA VAL A 136 -0.17 9.35 0.08
C VAL A 136 0.88 8.36 0.54
N ALA A 137 1.49 7.63 -0.39
CA ALA A 137 2.60 6.74 -0.11
C ALA A 137 3.69 6.86 -1.18
N PHE A 138 4.94 6.76 -0.76
CA PHE A 138 6.07 6.74 -1.67
C PHE A 138 6.19 5.37 -2.36
N ASP A 139 6.38 5.33 -3.68
CA ASP A 139 6.68 4.10 -4.40
C ASP A 139 8.20 3.93 -4.54
N PRO A 140 8.83 3.02 -3.79
CA PRO A 140 10.28 2.85 -3.80
C PRO A 140 10.82 2.26 -5.11
N LEU A 141 9.97 1.77 -6.02
CA LEU A 141 10.44 1.17 -7.27
C LEU A 141 10.76 2.19 -8.36
N ASP A 142 10.10 3.33 -8.36
CA ASP A 142 10.27 4.34 -9.41
C ASP A 142 10.22 5.79 -8.90
N GLY A 143 10.22 5.98 -7.58
CA GLY A 143 10.26 7.31 -6.96
C GLY A 143 9.00 8.12 -7.19
N LYS A 144 7.88 7.46 -7.50
CA LYS A 144 6.57 8.08 -7.72
C LYS A 144 5.72 8.02 -6.45
N LEU A 145 4.52 8.57 -6.50
CA LEU A 145 3.62 8.56 -5.35
C LEU A 145 2.33 7.82 -5.68
N TRP A 146 1.88 6.98 -4.76
CA TRP A 146 0.52 6.50 -4.70
C TRP A 146 -0.31 7.50 -3.90
N ILE A 147 -1.53 7.78 -4.37
CA ILE A 147 -2.48 8.65 -3.68
C ILE A 147 -3.86 8.02 -3.63
N SER A 148 -4.61 8.31 -2.59
CA SER A 148 -6.05 8.08 -2.50
C SER A 148 -6.80 9.39 -2.27
N ARG A 149 -8.10 9.37 -2.53
CA ARG A 149 -8.95 10.55 -2.38
C ARG A 149 -10.39 10.18 -2.13
N LEU A 150 -11.17 11.18 -1.73
CA LEU A 150 -12.61 11.07 -1.55
C LEU A 150 -13.36 11.93 -2.56
N THR A 151 -14.53 11.45 -2.96
CA THR A 151 -15.52 12.20 -3.72
C THR A 151 -16.73 12.44 -2.81
N GLY A 152 -16.86 13.62 -2.21
CA GLY A 152 -17.99 13.91 -1.30
C GLY A 152 -18.05 12.98 -0.07
N PHE A 153 -16.89 12.69 0.53
CA PHE A 153 -16.69 11.72 1.62
C PHE A 153 -17.03 10.26 1.29
N THR A 154 -17.34 9.94 0.04
CA THR A 154 -17.35 8.56 -0.43
C THR A 154 -16.03 8.25 -1.16
N GLY A 155 -15.60 7.00 -1.11
CA GLY A 155 -14.41 6.54 -1.81
C GLY A 155 -14.68 6.30 -3.29
N ASP A 156 -13.66 6.45 -4.12
CA ASP A 156 -13.70 6.06 -5.53
C ASP A 156 -13.16 4.64 -5.78
N GLN A 157 -12.87 3.89 -4.70
CA GLN A 157 -12.29 2.54 -4.76
C GLN A 157 -10.92 2.50 -5.46
N ARG A 158 -10.22 3.63 -5.57
CA ARG A 158 -9.00 3.73 -6.35
C ARG A 158 -7.80 4.16 -5.53
N ILE A 159 -6.65 3.60 -5.92
CA ILE A 159 -5.33 4.09 -5.53
C ILE A 159 -4.61 4.45 -6.82
N THR A 160 -4.21 5.71 -6.93
CA THR A 160 -3.73 6.30 -8.18
C THR A 160 -2.26 6.67 -8.06
N LYS A 161 -1.47 6.27 -9.04
CA LYS A 161 -0.06 6.62 -9.14
C LYS A 161 0.11 7.92 -9.90
N ILE A 162 0.92 8.82 -9.36
CA ILE A 162 1.18 10.14 -9.95
C ILE A 162 2.68 10.44 -10.00
N SER A 163 3.06 11.37 -10.87
CA SER A 163 4.37 12.01 -10.75
C SER A 163 4.41 12.91 -9.50
N PRO A 164 5.49 12.89 -8.69
CA PRO A 164 5.62 13.77 -7.54
C PRO A 164 5.70 15.26 -7.94
N PRO A 165 5.47 16.19 -6.99
CA PRO A 165 5.69 17.62 -7.21
C PRO A 165 7.14 17.88 -7.61
N ASN A 166 7.34 18.56 -8.74
CA ASN A 166 8.68 18.91 -9.27
C ASN A 166 8.80 20.36 -9.76
N VAL A 167 7.70 21.11 -9.85
CA VAL A 167 7.63 22.53 -10.21
C VAL A 167 6.51 23.20 -9.42
N THR A 168 6.61 24.52 -9.18
CA THR A 168 5.60 25.30 -8.44
C THR A 168 5.19 26.56 -9.21
N PRO A 169 3.89 26.80 -9.45
CA PRO A 169 2.79 25.83 -9.36
C PRO A 169 2.90 24.77 -10.46
N GLY A 170 2.48 23.54 -10.16
CA GLY A 170 2.57 22.43 -11.10
C GLY A 170 1.33 21.57 -11.16
N THR A 171 1.37 20.63 -12.11
CA THR A 171 0.42 19.52 -12.20
C THR A 171 1.16 18.23 -11.89
N CYS A 172 0.58 17.36 -11.08
CA CYS A 172 1.09 16.01 -10.86
C CYS A 172 0.29 15.02 -11.72
N PRO A 173 0.75 14.73 -12.95
CA PRO A 173 0.01 13.88 -13.86
C PRO A 173 -0.10 12.46 -13.33
N GLU A 174 -1.28 11.88 -13.49
CA GLU A 174 -1.55 10.46 -13.35
C GLU A 174 -0.66 9.63 -14.28
N ILE A 175 -0.10 8.56 -13.73
CA ILE A 175 0.67 7.54 -14.44
C ILE A 175 -0.20 6.30 -14.65
N THR A 176 -0.88 5.85 -13.58
CA THR A 176 -1.81 4.72 -13.60
C THR A 176 -2.80 4.82 -12.44
N SER A 177 -3.91 4.10 -12.51
CA SER A 177 -4.90 4.01 -11.43
C SER A 177 -5.36 2.57 -11.24
N LEU A 178 -5.23 2.07 -10.02
CA LEU A 178 -5.68 0.74 -9.62
C LEU A 178 -7.12 0.83 -9.13
N LEU A 179 -8.00 -0.01 -9.67
CA LEU A 179 -9.28 -0.27 -9.02
C LEU A 179 -9.05 -1.34 -7.97
N VAL A 180 -9.26 -1.02 -6.69
CA VAL A 180 -8.95 -1.94 -5.58
C VAL A 180 -10.06 -2.97 -5.43
N HIS A 181 -9.73 -4.26 -5.38
CA HIS A 181 -10.76 -5.31 -5.33
C HIS A 181 -10.29 -6.59 -4.66
N TYR A 182 -11.21 -7.36 -4.11
CA TYR A 182 -11.00 -8.77 -3.73
C TYR A 182 -10.95 -9.68 -4.97
N PRO A 183 -10.49 -10.94 -4.83
CA PRO A 183 -10.62 -11.94 -5.87
C PRO A 183 -12.04 -11.97 -6.47
N GLY A 184 -12.14 -12.11 -7.79
CA GLY A 184 -13.42 -12.05 -8.51
C GLY A 184 -13.95 -10.63 -8.78
N GLY A 185 -13.18 -9.58 -8.46
CA GLY A 185 -13.54 -8.20 -8.76
C GLY A 185 -14.51 -7.57 -7.76
N VAL A 186 -14.73 -8.21 -6.62
CA VAL A 186 -15.62 -7.71 -5.56
C VAL A 186 -15.00 -6.47 -4.90
N PRO A 187 -15.75 -5.38 -4.69
CA PRO A 187 -15.20 -4.18 -4.06
C PRO A 187 -14.82 -4.42 -2.57
N PRO A 188 -13.86 -3.65 -2.03
CA PRO A 188 -13.58 -3.60 -0.59
C PRO A 188 -14.83 -3.20 0.20
N GLN A 189 -14.91 -3.64 1.46
CA GLN A 189 -16.00 -3.25 2.35
C GLN A 189 -16.01 -1.73 2.62
N GLN A 190 -14.82 -1.14 2.64
CA GLN A 190 -14.57 0.28 2.90
C GLN A 190 -13.70 0.83 1.73
N PRO A 191 -14.33 1.32 0.64
CA PRO A 191 -13.65 1.74 -0.60
C PRO A 191 -13.07 3.16 -0.54
N ASP A 192 -13.28 3.86 0.56
CA ASP A 192 -12.75 5.18 0.88
C ASP A 192 -11.45 5.03 1.65
N PHE A 193 -10.31 5.31 1.02
CA PHE A 193 -9.00 5.14 1.65
C PHE A 193 -8.49 6.46 2.20
N GLY A 194 -8.21 6.52 3.49
CA GLY A 194 -7.83 7.73 4.23
C GLY A 194 -6.33 7.93 4.38
N ALA A 195 -5.57 6.84 4.48
CA ALA A 195 -4.11 6.84 4.56
C ALA A 195 -3.52 5.67 3.78
N LEU A 196 -2.30 5.85 3.27
CA LEU A 196 -1.57 4.85 2.50
C LEU A 196 -0.14 4.70 3.03
N ASP A 197 0.42 3.50 2.92
CA ASP A 197 1.86 3.30 3.06
C ASP A 197 2.33 2.13 2.18
N THR A 198 3.64 1.94 1.99
CA THR A 198 4.20 0.80 1.27
C THR A 198 5.00 -0.13 2.19
N ASP A 199 4.83 -1.44 2.01
CA ASP A 199 5.60 -2.41 2.78
C ASP A 199 6.93 -2.79 2.11
N ILE A 200 7.71 -3.64 2.77
CA ILE A 200 9.00 -4.11 2.26
C ILE A 200 8.87 -4.89 0.94
N SER A 201 7.72 -5.56 0.72
CA SER A 201 7.35 -6.24 -0.52
C SER A 201 6.82 -5.27 -1.58
N LYS A 202 6.79 -3.97 -1.26
CA LYS A 202 6.46 -2.83 -2.12
C LYS A 202 4.97 -2.80 -2.49
N HIS A 203 4.15 -3.57 -1.78
CA HIS A 203 2.70 -3.50 -1.88
C HIS A 203 2.16 -2.37 -1.02
N ILE A 204 0.92 -1.96 -1.30
CA ILE A 204 0.35 -0.74 -0.73
C ILE A 204 -0.56 -1.14 0.42
N TRP A 205 -0.23 -0.73 1.63
CA TRP A 205 -1.19 -0.72 2.72
C TRP A 205 -2.14 0.45 2.54
N ALA A 206 -3.42 0.20 2.72
CA ALA A 206 -4.47 1.21 2.67
C ALA A 206 -5.39 1.07 3.88
N ALA A 207 -5.54 2.16 4.63
CA ALA A 207 -6.51 2.28 5.70
C ALA A 207 -7.79 2.88 5.15
N GLY A 208 -8.93 2.25 5.44
CA GLY A 208 -10.22 2.84 5.12
C GLY A 208 -10.51 4.06 6.00
N TYR A 209 -11.23 5.05 5.47
CA TYR A 209 -11.44 6.37 6.07
C TYR A 209 -12.68 6.43 6.98
N ILE A 210 -13.90 6.37 6.45
CA ILE A 210 -15.15 6.36 7.25
C ILE A 210 -15.47 4.91 7.63
N PRO A 211 -15.48 4.59 8.95
CA PRO A 211 -15.73 3.23 9.40
C PRO A 211 -17.08 2.70 8.91
N VAL A 212 -17.12 1.44 8.54
CA VAL A 212 -18.35 0.78 8.05
C VAL A 212 -19.06 0.04 9.18
N SER A 213 -20.38 0.20 9.25
CA SER A 213 -21.21 -0.52 10.23
C SER A 213 -21.59 -1.89 9.68
N ILE A 214 -21.11 -2.95 10.32
CA ILE A 214 -21.44 -4.33 10.00
C ILE A 214 -21.98 -4.99 11.27
N ASN A 215 -23.24 -5.44 11.22
CA ASN A 215 -23.96 -6.01 12.37
C ASN A 215 -23.92 -5.10 13.61
N GLY A 216 -24.01 -3.77 13.42
CA GLY A 216 -24.00 -2.78 14.49
C GLY A 216 -22.62 -2.47 15.08
N THR A 217 -21.55 -3.06 14.55
CA THR A 217 -20.16 -2.74 14.94
C THR A 217 -19.51 -1.88 13.87
N LEU A 218 -18.94 -0.75 14.26
CA LEU A 218 -18.14 0.09 13.37
C LEU A 218 -16.75 -0.53 13.20
N ARG A 219 -16.31 -0.66 11.96
CA ARG A 219 -15.05 -1.30 11.59
C ARG A 219 -14.23 -0.39 10.69
N ASN A 220 -12.97 -0.21 11.05
CA ASN A 220 -11.95 0.35 10.17
C ASN A 220 -11.13 -0.79 9.58
N TYR A 221 -11.20 -0.93 8.27
CA TYR A 221 -10.48 -1.94 7.53
C TYR A 221 -9.11 -1.46 7.09
N PHE A 222 -8.17 -2.39 7.06
CA PHE A 222 -6.83 -2.22 6.52
C PHE A 222 -6.62 -3.27 5.43
N TYR A 223 -6.07 -2.86 4.30
CA TYR A 223 -5.90 -3.70 3.12
C TYR A 223 -4.45 -3.66 2.67
N LEU A 224 -3.85 -4.83 2.41
CA LEU A 224 -2.66 -4.91 1.58
C LEU A 224 -3.09 -5.10 0.13
N VAL A 225 -2.78 -4.10 -0.69
CA VAL A 225 -3.16 -4.04 -2.09
C VAL A 225 -1.94 -4.33 -2.96
N ASN A 226 -2.11 -5.28 -3.89
CA ASN A 226 -1.12 -5.55 -4.91
C ASN A 226 -0.96 -4.33 -5.81
N ARG A 227 0.20 -3.69 -5.73
CA ARG A 227 0.58 -2.49 -6.48
C ARG A 227 0.42 -2.59 -8.00
N ASN A 228 0.40 -3.80 -8.57
CA ASN A 228 0.40 -3.99 -10.02
C ASN A 228 -1.01 -4.08 -10.60
N ASN A 229 -2.01 -4.47 -9.81
CA ASN A 229 -3.35 -4.75 -10.33
C ASN A 229 -4.51 -4.36 -9.40
N GLY A 230 -4.26 -3.90 -8.17
CA GLY A 230 -5.33 -3.51 -7.24
C GLY A 230 -5.93 -4.68 -6.45
N LEU A 231 -5.42 -5.90 -6.59
CA LEU A 231 -5.91 -7.06 -5.84
C LEU A 231 -5.60 -6.92 -4.35
N ILE A 232 -6.60 -7.05 -3.49
CA ILE A 232 -6.44 -7.16 -2.04
C ILE A 232 -5.85 -8.54 -1.73
N ILE A 233 -4.62 -8.55 -1.25
CA ILE A 233 -3.85 -9.75 -0.86
C ILE A 233 -4.18 -10.13 0.58
N HIS A 234 -4.19 -9.13 1.47
CA HIS A 234 -4.50 -9.29 2.88
C HIS A 234 -5.48 -8.21 3.32
N SER A 235 -6.31 -8.53 4.31
CA SER A 235 -7.16 -7.55 4.95
C SER A 235 -7.49 -7.93 6.39
N CYS A 236 -7.72 -6.93 7.21
CA CYS A 236 -8.13 -7.02 8.61
C CYS A 236 -8.94 -5.80 9.01
N TYR A 237 -9.49 -5.80 10.22
CA TYR A 237 -10.11 -4.60 10.78
C TYR A 237 -9.88 -4.44 12.28
N LEU A 238 -9.92 -3.20 12.73
CA LEU A 238 -10.14 -2.82 14.12
C LEU A 238 -11.58 -2.35 14.30
N ASN A 239 -12.11 -2.56 15.51
CA ASN A 239 -13.34 -1.90 15.90
C ASN A 239 -13.04 -0.44 16.24
N THR A 240 -14.00 0.44 15.98
CA THR A 240 -13.96 1.82 16.46
C THR A 240 -15.32 2.20 17.05
N VAL A 241 -15.36 3.30 17.80
CA VAL A 241 -16.59 3.81 18.44
C VAL A 241 -17.05 5.14 17.83
N THR A 242 -16.26 5.71 16.92
CA THR A 242 -16.57 6.98 16.27
C THR A 242 -16.59 6.82 14.76
N THR A 243 -17.41 7.61 14.06
CA THR A 243 -17.40 7.75 12.60
C THR A 243 -16.65 9.00 12.13
N ALA A 244 -16.17 9.81 13.07
CA ALA A 244 -15.47 11.05 12.79
C ALA A 244 -14.40 11.32 13.86
N PRO A 245 -13.28 11.94 13.47
CA PRO A 245 -12.81 12.20 12.11
C PRO A 245 -12.41 10.86 11.45
N GLY A 246 -12.55 10.71 10.13
CA GLY A 246 -12.23 9.42 9.50
C GLY A 246 -10.77 9.01 9.76
N ASN A 247 -10.44 7.74 9.56
CA ASN A 247 -9.08 7.25 9.77
C ASN A 247 -8.15 7.72 8.65
N ASP A 248 -7.26 8.62 9.02
CA ASP A 248 -6.28 9.33 8.22
C ASP A 248 -4.84 9.02 8.69
N SER A 249 -4.66 7.94 9.47
CA SER A 249 -3.33 7.54 9.93
C SER A 249 -3.03 6.07 9.63
N LEU A 250 -1.89 5.84 8.98
CA LEU A 250 -1.35 4.52 8.72
C LEU A 250 0.14 4.63 8.43
N THR A 251 0.95 3.82 9.10
CA THR A 251 2.32 3.57 8.64
C THR A 251 2.70 2.11 8.88
N TYR A 252 3.47 1.55 7.95
CA TYR A 252 4.14 0.28 8.06
C TYR A 252 5.51 0.50 8.72
N ALA A 253 5.78 -0.27 9.78
CA ALA A 253 7.04 -0.17 10.50
C ALA A 253 7.64 -1.55 10.76
N ARG A 254 8.98 -1.63 10.66
CA ARG A 254 9.75 -2.76 11.17
C ARG A 254 10.32 -2.40 12.54
N LEU A 255 9.73 -2.96 13.59
CA LEU A 255 10.11 -2.66 14.97
C LEU A 255 10.60 -3.93 15.67
N SER A 256 11.71 -3.82 16.40
CA SER A 256 12.18 -4.88 17.28
C SER A 256 11.60 -4.71 18.69
N GLY A 257 11.59 -5.80 19.47
CA GLY A 257 11.17 -5.78 20.87
C GLY A 257 9.65 -5.80 21.10
N LEU A 258 8.84 -5.76 20.04
CA LEU A 258 7.40 -5.98 20.10
C LEU A 258 7.05 -7.46 19.89
N PRO A 259 5.94 -7.96 20.46
CA PRO A 259 5.44 -9.29 20.16
C PRO A 259 5.09 -9.42 18.67
N GLY A 260 5.32 -10.60 18.07
CA GLY A 260 4.87 -10.91 16.71
C GLY A 260 5.96 -10.94 15.66
N SER A 261 5.60 -10.59 14.42
CA SER A 261 6.44 -10.80 13.22
C SER A 261 7.61 -9.83 13.03
N GLY A 262 7.69 -8.77 13.84
CA GLY A 262 8.63 -7.66 13.60
C GLY A 262 8.20 -6.71 12.48
N GLN A 263 7.03 -6.94 11.85
CA GLN A 263 6.43 -6.09 10.82
C GLN A 263 5.04 -5.65 11.28
N TYR A 264 4.81 -4.35 11.36
CA TYR A 264 3.63 -3.79 12.00
C TYR A 264 2.98 -2.72 11.16
N LEU A 265 1.67 -2.56 11.35
CA LEU A 265 0.95 -1.34 11.02
C LEU A 265 0.77 -0.54 12.30
N ILE A 266 1.02 0.76 12.24
CA ILE A 266 0.74 1.71 13.30
C ILE A 266 -0.36 2.63 12.80
N THR A 267 -1.34 2.90 13.66
CA THR A 267 -2.50 3.75 13.35
C THR A 267 -3.11 4.25 14.66
N ASP A 268 -3.70 5.44 14.65
CA ASP A 268 -4.61 5.90 15.70
C ASP A 268 -6.03 5.32 15.55
N ASN A 269 -6.32 4.64 14.43
CA ASN A 269 -7.63 4.08 14.12
C ASN A 269 -8.76 5.12 14.02
N GLY A 270 -8.44 6.33 13.52
CA GLY A 270 -9.37 7.44 13.31
C GLY A 270 -9.73 8.18 14.59
N THR A 271 -8.77 8.37 15.48
CA THR A 271 -8.95 9.06 16.76
C THR A 271 -8.10 10.33 16.83
N LEU A 272 -8.69 11.51 16.58
CA LEU A 272 -8.03 12.79 16.86
C LEU A 272 -7.96 13.14 18.36
N SER A 273 -8.18 12.17 19.25
CA SER A 273 -7.99 12.35 20.69
C SER A 273 -6.51 12.35 21.03
N SER A 274 -6.08 13.31 21.83
CA SER A 274 -4.71 13.34 22.37
C SER A 274 -4.45 12.25 23.41
N THR A 275 -5.48 11.54 23.87
CA THR A 275 -5.33 10.46 24.86
C THR A 275 -5.42 9.06 24.27
N ASP A 276 -5.91 8.93 23.04
CA ASP A 276 -6.07 7.63 22.40
C ASP A 276 -4.72 7.19 21.83
N PRO A 277 -4.24 5.98 22.17
CA PRO A 277 -2.89 5.57 21.83
C PRO A 277 -2.73 5.21 20.35
N LEU A 278 -1.49 5.23 19.86
CA LEU A 278 -1.17 4.61 18.58
C LEU A 278 -1.21 3.09 18.75
N LEU A 279 -2.07 2.43 17.98
CA LEU A 279 -2.28 1.00 18.01
C LEU A 279 -1.31 0.30 17.06
N VAL A 280 -0.71 -0.79 17.52
CA VAL A 280 0.22 -1.60 16.73
C VAL A 280 -0.46 -2.91 16.33
N ILE A 281 -0.66 -3.09 15.02
CA ILE A 281 -1.20 -4.32 14.43
C ILE A 281 -0.04 -5.13 13.86
N ASP A 282 0.13 -6.38 14.27
CA ASP A 282 1.07 -7.28 13.59
C ASP A 282 0.55 -7.63 12.20
N LYS A 283 1.36 -7.35 11.16
CA LYS A 283 1.03 -7.66 9.76
C LYS A 283 0.59 -9.11 9.57
N ALA A 284 1.23 -10.05 10.26
CA ALA A 284 0.90 -11.49 10.15
C ALA A 284 -0.53 -11.79 10.62
N GLN A 285 -1.13 -10.92 11.42
CA GLN A 285 -2.51 -11.08 11.86
C GLN A 285 -3.53 -10.65 10.80
N CYS A 286 -3.11 -9.94 9.75
CA CYS A 286 -4.02 -9.42 8.74
C CYS A 286 -4.27 -10.43 7.63
N HIS A 287 -5.43 -11.08 7.69
CA HIS A 287 -5.89 -11.97 6.63
C HIS A 287 -7.41 -12.13 6.68
N ASN A 288 -8.01 -12.32 5.50
CA ASN A 288 -9.42 -12.68 5.32
C ASN A 288 -10.42 -11.70 5.97
N GLY A 289 -10.06 -10.42 6.12
CA GLY A 289 -10.95 -9.39 6.65
C GLY A 289 -11.37 -9.65 8.10
N ARG A 290 -10.52 -10.31 8.89
CA ARG A 290 -10.82 -10.65 10.30
C ARG A 290 -10.54 -9.48 11.25
N GLN A 291 -11.20 -9.51 12.41
CA GLN A 291 -10.85 -8.61 13.49
C GLN A 291 -9.46 -8.94 14.01
N VAL A 292 -8.64 -7.92 14.23
CA VAL A 292 -7.33 -8.06 14.88
C VAL A 292 -7.35 -7.41 16.27
N THR A 293 -6.44 -7.86 17.12
CA THR A 293 -6.20 -7.24 18.43
C THR A 293 -4.82 -6.61 18.37
N PRO A 294 -4.68 -5.30 18.66
CA PRO A 294 -3.36 -4.66 18.70
C PRO A 294 -2.41 -5.46 19.60
N VAL A 295 -1.22 -5.75 19.10
CA VAL A 295 -0.19 -6.50 19.86
C VAL A 295 0.54 -5.60 20.85
N PHE A 296 0.49 -4.28 20.62
CA PHE A 296 1.05 -3.25 21.49
C PHE A 296 0.31 -1.93 21.26
N SER A 297 0.56 -0.95 22.13
CA SER A 297 0.13 0.42 21.93
C SER A 297 1.19 1.40 22.44
N PHE A 298 1.48 2.43 21.65
CA PHE A 298 2.34 3.53 22.07
C PHE A 298 1.50 4.68 22.61
N PRO A 299 1.98 5.42 23.63
CA PRO A 299 1.33 6.66 24.04
C PRO A 299 1.18 7.60 22.83
N ASN A 300 0.05 8.31 22.78
CA ASN A 300 -0.13 9.33 21.76
C ASN A 300 0.95 10.42 21.94
N PRO A 301 1.68 10.82 20.89
CA PRO A 301 2.66 11.91 20.99
C PRO A 301 2.05 13.21 21.53
N GLY A 302 0.77 13.47 21.23
CA GLY A 302 0.02 14.63 21.72
C GLY A 302 -0.43 14.57 23.19
N ALA A 303 -0.23 13.42 23.87
CA ALA A 303 -0.49 13.29 25.31
C ALA A 303 0.58 13.97 26.17
N SER A 304 1.78 14.18 25.62
CA SER A 304 2.92 14.73 26.36
C SER A 304 2.87 16.27 26.45
N PRO A 305 3.28 16.88 27.58
CA PRO A 305 3.41 18.33 27.69
C PRO A 305 4.37 18.89 26.63
N GLY A 306 3.98 19.97 25.94
CA GLY A 306 4.81 20.58 24.90
C GLY A 306 3.99 21.25 23.81
N ALA A 307 4.64 21.56 22.67
CA ALA A 307 4.00 22.23 21.53
C ALA A 307 2.82 21.42 20.93
N HIS A 308 2.80 20.12 21.14
CA HIS A 308 1.76 19.18 20.68
C HIS A 308 0.68 18.85 21.70
N ALA A 309 0.78 19.37 22.92
CA ALA A 309 -0.09 18.94 24.00
C ALA A 309 -1.57 19.19 23.65
N GLY A 310 -2.40 18.15 23.77
CA GLY A 310 -3.84 18.26 23.61
C GLY A 310 -4.36 18.05 22.19
N THR A 311 -3.51 17.70 21.21
CA THR A 311 -3.94 17.36 19.85
C THR A 311 -3.76 15.88 19.55
N GLY A 312 -4.74 15.23 18.91
CA GLY A 312 -4.51 13.92 18.30
C GLY A 312 -3.57 14.01 17.10
N VAL A 313 -3.18 12.84 16.60
CA VAL A 313 -2.34 12.72 15.41
C VAL A 313 -3.22 12.49 14.18
N THR A 314 -2.81 13.05 13.05
CA THR A 314 -3.23 12.67 11.70
C THR A 314 -1.96 12.38 10.92
N GLY A 315 -2.07 11.91 9.68
CA GLY A 315 -0.98 11.68 8.72
C GLY A 315 0.34 11.29 9.36
N ILE A 316 0.57 9.99 9.49
CA ILE A 316 1.77 9.45 10.14
C ILE A 316 2.63 8.72 9.14
N ASP A 317 3.94 8.83 9.29
CA ASP A 317 4.86 7.98 8.54
C ASP A 317 6.12 7.68 9.36
N PHE A 318 6.58 6.43 9.31
CA PHE A 318 7.73 5.94 10.06
C PHE A 318 8.84 5.48 9.12
N GLU A 319 9.87 6.31 9.01
CA GLU A 319 11.08 6.00 8.27
C GLU A 319 12.33 6.14 9.16
N TRP A 320 13.52 6.15 8.57
CA TRP A 320 14.80 6.32 9.26
C TRP A 320 14.90 7.57 10.16
N LEU A 321 14.06 8.58 9.96
CA LEU A 321 13.97 9.77 10.82
C LEU A 321 13.24 9.52 12.15
N GLY A 322 12.60 8.36 12.30
CA GLY A 322 11.58 8.13 13.30
C GLY A 322 10.19 8.42 12.77
N LEU A 323 9.21 8.45 13.68
CA LEU A 323 7.81 8.70 13.37
C LEU A 323 7.59 10.20 13.14
N LEU A 324 7.18 10.57 11.94
CA LEU A 324 6.61 11.89 11.69
C LEU A 324 5.09 11.80 11.80
N ASN A 325 4.48 12.90 12.22
CA ASN A 325 3.03 13.05 12.19
C ASN A 325 2.63 14.49 11.87
N THR A 326 1.40 14.65 11.41
CA THR A 326 0.70 15.93 11.43
C THR A 326 -0.31 15.99 12.58
N ASP A 327 -0.75 17.18 12.96
CA ASP A 327 -1.93 17.34 13.80
C ASP A 327 -3.14 17.86 13.02
N GLY A 328 -4.30 17.25 13.25
CA GLY A 328 -5.51 17.56 12.49
C GLY A 328 -6.10 18.93 12.79
N LEU A 329 -5.81 19.49 13.97
CA LEU A 329 -6.40 20.74 14.43
C LEU A 329 -5.64 21.99 13.99
N PHE A 330 -4.30 21.92 13.90
CA PHE A 330 -3.48 23.12 13.67
C PHE A 330 -2.59 23.01 12.44
N ALA A 331 -2.65 21.90 11.69
CA ALA A 331 -1.85 21.67 10.50
C ALA A 331 -0.35 21.90 10.79
N ARG A 332 0.15 21.23 11.84
CA ARG A 332 1.56 21.29 12.27
C ARG A 332 2.24 19.96 11.99
N LEU A 333 3.49 20.01 11.51
CA LEU A 333 4.35 18.86 11.33
C LEU A 333 5.26 18.69 12.52
N PHE A 334 5.46 17.43 12.89
CA PHE A 334 6.35 17.08 13.97
C PHE A 334 7.12 15.80 13.71
N ASN A 335 8.30 15.71 14.33
CA ASN A 335 9.09 14.50 14.40
C ASN A 335 9.10 13.97 15.84
N ASN A 336 8.60 12.75 16.03
CA ASN A 336 8.47 12.10 17.33
C ASN A 336 9.65 11.19 17.70
N GLY A 337 10.65 11.08 16.82
CA GLY A 337 11.80 10.22 16.99
C GLY A 337 11.43 8.74 16.90
N ASN A 338 12.26 7.91 17.53
CA ASN A 338 12.05 6.46 17.56
C ASN A 338 11.01 6.05 18.62
N GLN A 339 10.58 4.79 18.55
CA GLN A 339 9.75 4.18 19.59
C GLN A 339 10.39 4.41 20.97
N PRO A 340 9.60 4.76 22.02
CA PRO A 340 8.14 4.72 22.07
C PRO A 340 7.41 5.98 21.56
N PHE A 341 8.05 6.82 20.74
CA PHE A 341 7.47 8.05 20.15
C PHE A 341 7.07 9.11 21.19
N THR A 342 7.82 9.17 22.29
CA THR A 342 7.55 10.06 23.42
C THR A 342 8.19 11.43 23.30
N THR A 343 9.04 11.64 22.29
CA THR A 343 9.57 12.97 21.95
C THR A 343 8.68 13.61 20.91
N ALA A 344 8.66 14.94 20.83
CA ALA A 344 7.74 15.66 19.97
C ALA A 344 8.41 16.98 19.54
N THR A 345 9.09 16.96 18.40
CA THR A 345 9.85 18.12 17.87
C THR A 345 9.05 18.81 16.79
N PHE A 346 8.66 20.07 17.04
CA PHE A 346 7.98 20.89 16.04
C PHE A 346 8.90 21.25 14.88
N LEU A 347 8.47 20.84 13.68
CA LEU A 347 9.17 21.15 12.44
C LEU A 347 8.59 22.39 11.77
N GLY A 348 7.28 22.56 11.73
CA GLY A 348 6.68 23.76 11.14
C GLY A 348 5.20 23.59 10.79
N PRO A 349 4.55 24.66 10.30
CA PRO A 349 3.20 24.59 9.77
C PRO A 349 3.18 23.95 8.36
N THR A 350 2.28 22.99 8.16
CA THR A 350 2.12 22.25 6.89
C THR A 350 1.17 22.93 5.92
N ALA A 351 0.12 23.58 6.43
CA ALA A 351 -0.87 24.31 5.66
C ALA A 351 -1.58 25.35 6.54
N PRO A 352 -2.41 26.25 5.98
CA PRO A 352 -3.38 26.98 6.78
C PRO A 352 -4.28 26.02 7.58
N PRO A 353 -4.66 26.37 8.83
CA PRO A 353 -5.58 25.56 9.63
C PRO A 353 -6.85 25.21 8.85
N GLY A 354 -7.28 23.94 8.92
CA GLY A 354 -8.44 23.43 8.18
C GLY A 354 -8.16 22.98 6.73
N THR A 355 -6.92 23.08 6.26
CA THR A 355 -6.45 22.54 4.97
C THR A 355 -5.17 21.70 5.10
N GLY A 356 -4.95 21.19 6.32
CA GLY A 356 -3.79 20.41 6.71
C GLY A 356 -3.56 19.19 5.82
N PHE A 357 -2.38 18.60 5.96
CA PHE A 357 -2.12 17.28 5.40
C PHE A 357 -2.85 16.24 6.27
N GLU A 358 -3.75 15.50 5.63
CA GLU A 358 -4.41 14.34 6.24
C GLU A 358 -3.48 13.14 6.25
N ASP A 359 -2.61 13.04 5.25
CA ASP A 359 -1.59 11.99 5.19
C ASP A 359 -0.25 12.55 4.70
N ILE A 360 0.83 11.89 5.13
CA ILE A 360 2.20 12.23 4.76
C ILE A 360 2.97 10.98 4.35
N ALA A 361 3.92 11.15 3.44
CA ALA A 361 4.85 10.09 3.04
C ALA A 361 6.27 10.65 3.02
N LEU A 362 7.18 10.01 3.73
CA LEU A 362 8.60 10.29 3.69
C LEU A 362 9.21 9.64 2.46
N CYS A 363 10.23 10.31 1.94
CA CYS A 363 11.12 9.68 1.00
C CYS A 363 12.08 8.75 1.76
N GLY A 364 11.61 7.52 1.99
CA GLY A 364 12.36 6.47 2.65
C GLY A 364 11.96 5.12 2.08
N TYR A 365 12.94 4.23 1.89
CA TYR A 365 12.72 2.80 1.68
C TYR A 365 13.53 1.98 2.71
N ARG A 366 14.10 2.69 3.70
CA ARG A 366 15.23 2.18 4.50
C ARG A 366 15.12 2.66 5.95
N ALA A 367 13.95 2.56 6.56
CA ALA A 367 13.88 2.46 8.01
C ALA A 367 14.76 1.26 8.45
N LYS A 368 15.95 1.53 9.02
CA LYS A 368 16.82 0.50 9.59
C LYS A 368 16.84 0.56 11.12
N PHE A 369 16.27 -0.51 11.69
CA PHE A 369 16.72 -1.38 12.79
C PHE A 369 17.37 -0.79 14.05
N GLY A 370 16.66 -0.97 15.17
CA GLY A 370 17.19 -1.54 16.42
C GLY A 370 18.23 -0.73 17.17
N GLY A 371 17.87 -0.24 18.36
CA GLY A 371 18.88 0.04 19.37
C GLY A 371 19.59 -1.24 19.74
N ASP A 372 20.80 -1.44 19.21
CA ASP A 372 21.94 -2.12 19.84
C ASP A 372 23.20 -1.90 18.98
N GLU A 373 24.34 -1.63 19.63
CA GLU A 373 25.60 -1.16 19.05
C GLU A 373 26.42 -2.25 18.31
N HIS A 374 25.81 -3.35 17.88
CA HIS A 374 26.49 -4.43 17.18
C HIS A 374 25.64 -4.88 16.00
N ASP A 375 26.05 -4.52 14.77
CA ASP A 375 26.10 -5.46 13.65
C ASP A 375 26.79 -4.86 12.42
N GLY A 376 27.77 -5.62 11.92
CA GLY A 376 28.82 -5.18 11.02
C GLY A 376 28.51 -5.20 9.53
N THR A 377 29.44 -4.54 8.84
CA THR A 377 29.76 -4.45 7.41
C THR A 377 29.20 -5.51 6.47
N LEU A 378 28.65 -5.00 5.35
CA LEU A 378 28.80 -5.32 3.90
C LEU A 378 27.73 -4.41 3.22
N GLY A 379 27.98 -3.65 2.16
CA GLY A 379 27.81 -3.97 0.72
C GLY A 379 26.71 -3.09 0.10
N ALA A 380 27.07 -2.34 -0.96
CA ALA A 380 26.35 -1.19 -1.49
C ALA A 380 25.57 -1.54 -2.76
N GLU A 381 24.23 -1.41 -2.76
CA GLU A 381 23.44 -1.42 -4.02
C GLU A 381 21.97 -0.95 -3.89
N TRP A 382 21.65 0.11 -3.15
CA TRP A 382 20.37 0.84 -3.33
C TRP A 382 20.52 2.33 -3.08
N ASN A 383 21.33 2.98 -3.91
CA ASN A 383 21.41 4.44 -3.95
C ASN A 383 20.21 5.01 -4.73
N ASP A 384 19.41 5.82 -4.04
CA ASP A 384 18.81 7.06 -4.56
C ASP A 384 17.46 6.97 -5.29
N ALA A 385 16.45 6.35 -4.66
CA ALA A 385 15.06 6.52 -5.12
C ALA A 385 14.45 7.89 -4.77
N CYS A 386 15.14 8.73 -3.97
CA CYS A 386 14.70 10.09 -3.68
C CYS A 386 15.14 11.06 -4.78
N PRO A 387 14.21 11.63 -5.56
CA PRO A 387 14.53 12.42 -6.75
C PRO A 387 15.16 13.80 -6.46
N PHE A 388 15.32 14.17 -5.18
CA PHE A 388 15.91 15.44 -4.76
C PHE A 388 17.09 15.15 -3.83
N ARG A 389 18.29 15.11 -4.42
CA ARG A 389 19.57 15.11 -3.70
C ARG A 389 20.34 16.38 -3.99
#